data_AF-A0A7D9LI90-F1
#
_entry.id   AF-A0A7D9LI90-F1
#
_cell.length_a   1.000
_cell.length_b   1.000
_cell.length_c   1.000
_cell.angle_alpha   90.00
_cell.angle_beta   90.00
_cell.angle_gamma   90.00
#
_symmetry.space_group_name_H-M   'P 1'
#
loop_
_entity.id
_entity.type
_entity.pdbx_description
1 polymer ?
#
loop_
_entity_poly.entity_id
_entity_poly.type
_entity_poly.pdbx_seq_one_letter_code
_entity_poly.pdbx_strand_id
1 'polypeptide(L)'
;MDGAVVLQALTNACSQDPSVLKTAEEQLKSLETQPGFYNVLLSLYRNHEVNPNVRWLAVVCLKNGVDKYWRKSAPNALSDEEKIEIKGQLLLSFNEPVSQ
;
A
#
# COMPACT_ATOMS: atom_id res chain seq x y z
N MET A 1 9.69 7.29 -3.85
CA MET A 1 9.68 5.87 -4.25
C MET A 1 9.12 5.76 -5.66
N ASP A 2 9.60 4.80 -6.48
CA ASP A 2 9.02 4.53 -7.80
C ASP A 2 7.69 3.78 -7.67
N GLY A 3 6.61 4.37 -8.20
CA GLY A 3 5.27 3.80 -8.15
C GLY A 3 5.11 2.52 -8.99
N ALA A 4 5.90 2.37 -10.06
CA ALA A 4 5.84 1.19 -10.92
C ALA A 4 6.29 -0.07 -10.19
N VAL A 5 7.29 0.04 -9.31
CA VAL A 5 7.81 -1.09 -8.51
C VAL A 5 6.75 -1.61 -7.56
N VAL A 6 6.03 -0.72 -6.87
CA VAL A 6 4.95 -1.11 -5.93
C VAL A 6 3.78 -1.73 -6.68
N LEU A 7 3.38 -1.12 -7.80
CA LEU A 7 2.31 -1.64 -8.65
C LEU A 7 2.63 -3.05 -9.16
N GLN A 8 3.87 -3.27 -9.63
CA GLN A 8 4.29 -4.58 -10.10
C GLN A 8 4.31 -5.61 -8.96
N ALA A 9 4.81 -5.24 -7.78
CA ALA A 9 4.83 -6.12 -6.61
C ALA A 9 3.41 -6.52 -6.19
N LEU A 10 2.48 -5.56 -6.11
CA LEU A 10 1.07 -5.85 -5.79
C LEU A 10 0.40 -6.70 -6.87
N THR A 11 0.67 -6.44 -8.15
CA THR A 11 0.14 -7.22 -9.27
C THR A 11 0.60 -8.67 -9.20
N ASN A 12 1.88 -8.89 -8.90
CA ASN A 12 2.46 -10.21 -8.73
C ASN A 12 1.92 -10.92 -7.48
N ALA A 13 1.64 -10.19 -6.41
CA ALA A 13 1.01 -10.72 -5.20
C ALA A 13 -0.49 -11.06 -5.41
N CYS A 14 -1.10 -10.68 -6.53
CA CYS A 14 -2.42 -11.15 -6.94
C CYS A 14 -2.35 -12.34 -7.92
N SER A 15 -1.14 -12.84 -8.27
CA SER A 15 -0.96 -13.97 -9.18
C SER A 15 -1.39 -15.29 -8.54
N GLN A 16 -1.83 -16.23 -9.38
CA GLN A 16 -2.10 -17.61 -8.97
C GLN A 16 -0.84 -18.49 -8.95
N ASP A 17 0.29 -18.02 -9.49
CA ASP A 17 1.57 -18.73 -9.44
C ASP A 17 2.22 -18.57 -8.04
N PRO A 18 2.39 -19.66 -7.28
CA PRO A 18 2.96 -19.60 -5.93
C PRO A 18 4.38 -19.05 -5.86
N SER A 19 5.19 -19.24 -6.92
CA SER A 19 6.58 -18.77 -6.94
C SER A 19 6.63 -17.25 -7.11
N VAL A 20 5.76 -16.72 -7.96
CA VAL A 20 5.60 -15.28 -8.19
C VAL A 20 5.00 -14.62 -6.95
N LEU A 21 3.96 -15.21 -6.36
CA LEU A 21 3.31 -14.74 -5.14
C LEU A 21 4.34 -14.58 -4.01
N LYS A 22 5.09 -15.64 -3.70
CA LYS A 22 6.07 -15.63 -2.60
C LYS A 22 7.13 -14.53 -2.78
N THR A 23 7.65 -14.40 -4.00
CA THR A 23 8.65 -13.35 -4.30
C THR A 23 8.05 -11.96 -4.11
N ALA A 24 6.81 -11.77 -4.52
CA ALA A 24 6.10 -10.50 -4.37
C ALA A 24 5.82 -10.15 -2.90
N GLU A 25 5.45 -11.12 -2.07
CA GLU A 25 5.25 -10.91 -0.63
C GLU A 25 6.55 -10.48 0.07
N GLU A 26 7.67 -11.14 -0.25
CA GLU A 26 9.00 -10.77 0.27
C GLU A 26 9.39 -9.36 -0.18
N GLN A 27 9.12 -9.02 -1.45
CA GLN A 27 9.35 -7.68 -1.97
C GLN A 27 8.50 -6.64 -1.23
N LEU A 28 7.19 -6.84 -1.11
CA LEU A 28 6.28 -5.92 -0.40
C LEU A 28 6.74 -5.69 1.05
N LYS A 29 7.17 -6.76 1.74
CA LYS A 29 7.70 -6.66 3.10
C LYS A 29 8.95 -5.79 3.19
N SER A 30 9.84 -5.85 2.20
CA SER A 30 11.01 -4.95 2.16
C SER A 30 10.61 -3.49 1.90
N LEU A 31 9.58 -3.28 1.07
CA LEU A 31 9.08 -1.96 0.69
C LEU A 31 8.31 -1.26 1.82
N GLU A 32 7.69 -1.99 2.75
CA GLU A 32 6.96 -1.44 3.91
C GLU A 32 7.73 -0.40 4.74
N THR A 33 9.06 -0.47 4.71
CA THR A 33 9.95 0.40 5.50
C THR A 33 10.57 1.52 4.67
N GLN A 34 10.28 1.56 3.37
CA GLN A 34 10.82 2.58 2.46
C GLN A 34 9.95 3.83 2.47
N PRO A 35 10.55 5.03 2.62
CA PRO A 35 9.81 6.29 2.59
C PRO A 35 8.99 6.46 1.31
N GLY A 36 7.73 6.89 1.47
CA GLY A 36 6.79 7.09 0.37
C GLY A 36 6.11 5.84 -0.16
N PHE A 37 6.38 4.65 0.39
CA PHE A 37 5.64 3.42 0.05
C PHE A 37 4.14 3.58 0.25
N TYR A 38 3.73 4.11 1.41
CA TYR A 38 2.32 4.31 1.75
C TYR A 38 1.62 5.36 0.88
N ASN A 39 2.35 6.36 0.42
CA ASN A 39 1.83 7.37 -0.52
C ASN A 39 1.52 6.75 -1.88
N VAL A 40 2.37 5.82 -2.34
CA VAL A 40 2.11 5.05 -3.56
C VAL A 40 0.90 4.14 -3.36
N LEU A 41 0.78 3.45 -2.22
CA LEU A 41 -0.41 2.62 -1.93
C LEU A 41 -1.71 3.43 -1.97
N LEU A 42 -1.71 4.64 -1.40
CA LEU A 42 -2.84 5.56 -1.45
C LEU A 42 -3.18 5.98 -2.88
N SER A 43 -2.16 6.30 -3.68
CA SER A 43 -2.34 6.69 -5.07
C SER A 43 -2.93 5.55 -5.91
N LEU A 44 -2.48 4.31 -5.68
CA LEU A 44 -3.00 3.11 -6.34
C LEU A 44 -4.43 2.80 -5.91
N TYR A 45 -4.73 2.89 -4.62
CA TYR A 45 -6.08 2.71 -4.10
C TYR A 45 -7.09 3.67 -4.75
N ARG A 46 -6.71 4.95 -4.90
CA ARG A 46 -7.59 5.99 -5.48
C ARG A 46 -7.70 5.94 -7.00
N ASN A 47 -6.77 5.27 -7.69
CA ASN A 47 -6.82 5.16 -9.14
C ASN A 47 -7.75 4.04 -9.58
N HIS A 48 -8.96 4.39 -10.03
CA HIS A 48 -9.98 3.44 -10.47
C HIS A 48 -9.66 2.74 -11.80
N GLU A 49 -8.61 3.14 -12.51
CA GLU A 49 -8.11 2.44 -13.70
C GLU A 49 -7.26 1.21 -13.33
N VAL A 50 -6.80 1.11 -12.08
CA VAL A 50 -6.04 -0.04 -11.57
C VAL A 50 -6.99 -1.21 -11.29
N ASN A 51 -6.51 -2.43 -11.53
CA ASN A 51 -7.27 -3.65 -11.24
C ASN A 51 -7.84 -3.65 -9.80
N PRO A 52 -9.13 -3.93 -9.59
CA PRO A 52 -9.75 -3.91 -8.26
C PRO A 52 -9.05 -4.77 -7.21
N ASN A 53 -8.51 -5.94 -7.58
CA ASN A 53 -7.78 -6.80 -6.64
C ASN A 53 -6.47 -6.15 -6.17
N VAL A 54 -5.78 -5.45 -7.08
CA VAL A 54 -4.55 -4.72 -6.76
C VAL A 54 -4.87 -3.53 -5.85
N ARG A 55 -5.97 -2.80 -6.12
CA ARG A 55 -6.44 -1.70 -5.28
C ARG A 55 -6.84 -2.17 -3.88
N TRP A 56 -7.54 -3.31 -3.81
CA TRP A 56 -7.91 -3.95 -2.55
C TRP A 56 -6.67 -4.37 -1.76
N LEU A 57 -5.70 -5.01 -2.42
CA LEU A 57 -4.45 -5.39 -1.76
C LEU A 57 -3.66 -4.17 -1.29
N ALA A 58 -3.64 -3.09 -2.09
CA ALA A 58 -2.99 -1.84 -1.69
C ALA A 58 -3.57 -1.27 -0.39
N VAL A 59 -4.91 -1.25 -0.24
CA VAL A 59 -5.54 -0.76 1.00
C VAL A 59 -5.34 -1.71 2.18
N VAL A 60 -5.27 -3.03 1.94
CA VAL A 60 -4.92 -4.02 2.98
C VAL A 60 -3.49 -3.80 3.48
N CYS A 61 -2.51 -3.66 2.57
CA CYS A 61 -1.13 -3.34 2.92
C CYS A 61 -1.02 -2.00 3.67
N LEU A 62 -1.75 -0.98 3.22
CA LEU A 62 -1.79 0.33 3.88
C LEU A 62 -2.30 0.21 5.32
N LYS A 63 -3.44 -0.47 5.53
CA LYS A 63 -4.01 -0.71 6.85
C LYS A 63 -3.01 -1.41 7.77
N ASN A 64 -2.40 -2.51 7.28
CA ASN A 64 -1.49 -3.32 8.07
C ASN A 64 -0.22 -2.54 8.44
N GLY A 65 0.34 -1.79 7.50
CA GLY A 65 1.52 -0.97 7.77
C GLY A 65 1.22 0.22 8.68
N VAL A 66 0.07 0.87 8.55
CA VAL A 66 -0.38 1.88 9.51
C VAL A 66 -0.49 1.27 10.90
N ASP A 67 -1.17 0.15 11.09
CA ASP A 67 -1.28 -0.49 12.41
C ASP A 67 0.10 -0.81 13.04
N LYS A 68 1.04 -1.26 12.20
CA LYS A 68 2.38 -1.68 12.60
C LYS A 68 3.35 -0.53 12.89
N TYR A 69 3.40 0.50 12.04
CA TYR A 69 4.45 1.52 12.03
C TYR A 69 3.98 2.91 12.49
N TRP A 70 2.73 3.09 12.90
CA TRP A 70 2.20 4.41 13.26
C TRP A 70 2.79 5.00 14.54
N ARG A 71 3.03 4.17 15.55
CA ARG A 71 3.53 4.62 16.86
C ARG A 71 4.98 5.04 16.72
N LYS A 72 5.37 6.17 17.34
CA LYS A 72 6.75 6.69 17.31
C LYS A 72 7.79 5.71 17.87
N SER A 73 7.37 4.79 18.75
CA SER A 73 8.22 3.74 19.32
C SER A 73 8.38 2.51 18.43
N ALA A 74 7.63 2.41 17.32
CA ALA A 74 7.74 1.27 16.42
C ALA A 74 9.09 1.28 15.68
N PRO A 75 9.70 0.11 15.44
CA PRO A 75 10.86 0.04 14.55
C PRO A 75 10.43 0.50 13.15
N ASN A 76 11.20 1.41 12.54
CA ASN A 76 10.86 2.05 11.25
C ASN A 76 9.50 2.79 11.29
N ALA A 77 9.23 3.48 12.41
CA ALA A 77 8.03 4.28 12.54
C ALA A 77 7.88 5.27 11.39
N LEU A 78 6.64 5.47 10.95
CA LEU A 78 6.28 6.48 9.96
C LEU A 78 6.69 7.87 10.44
N SER A 79 7.17 8.69 9.49
CA SER A 79 7.43 10.11 9.76
C SER A 79 6.13 10.85 10.11
N ASP A 80 6.25 11.97 10.82
CA ASP A 80 5.05 12.75 11.17
C ASP A 80 4.44 13.41 9.91
N GLU A 81 5.27 13.73 8.92
CA GLU A 81 4.87 14.23 7.59
C GLU A 81 4.04 13.18 6.83
N GLU A 82 4.52 11.93 6.74
CA GLU A 82 3.76 10.85 6.08
C GLU A 82 2.43 10.59 6.79
N LYS A 83 2.38 10.67 8.12
CA LYS A 83 1.12 10.49 8.87
C LYS A 83 0.11 11.58 8.53
N ILE A 84 0.55 12.83 8.40
CA ILE A 84 -0.33 13.95 8.03
C ILE A 84 -0.89 13.72 6.63
N GLU A 85 -0.04 13.33 5.68
CA GLU A 85 -0.45 13.06 4.30
C GLU A 85 -1.43 11.87 4.23
N ILE A 86 -1.11 10.77 4.90
CA ILE A 86 -1.98 9.58 4.94
C ILE A 86 -3.37 9.95 5.47
N LYS A 87 -3.45 10.70 6.57
CA LYS A 87 -4.75 11.17 7.11
C LYS A 87 -5.50 12.06 6.11
N GLY A 88 -4.81 13.05 5.55
CA GLY A 88 -5.42 13.99 4.61
C GLY A 88 -5.98 13.29 3.38
N GLN A 89 -5.24 12.34 2.83
CA GLN A 89 -5.68 11.58 1.65
C GLN A 89 -6.81 10.60 1.97
N LEU A 90 -6.77 9.89 3.10
CA LEU A 90 -7.85 8.96 3.49
C LEU A 90 -9.19 9.69 3.68
N LEU A 91 -9.18 10.88 4.27
CA LEU A 91 -10.39 11.69 4.45
C LEU A 91 -11.07 12.11 3.14
N LEU A 92 -10.30 12.16 2.04
CA LEU A 92 -10.78 12.53 0.72
C LEU A 92 -11.18 11.32 -0.14
N SER A 93 -11.00 10.10 0.37
CA SER A 93 -11.05 8.87 -0.44
C SER A 93 -12.18 7.92 -0.06
N PHE A 94 -13.27 8.42 0.53
CA PHE A 94 -14.42 7.59 0.94
C PHE A 94 -15.35 7.15 -0.22
N ASN A 95 -15.15 7.68 -1.43
CA ASN A 95 -16.00 7.39 -2.59
C ASN A 95 -15.44 6.23 -3.43
N GLU A 96 -15.65 4.99 -2.98
CA GLU A 96 -15.36 3.78 -3.75
C GLU A 96 -16.57 3.44 -4.66
N PRO A 97 -16.43 3.39 -5.99
CA PRO A 97 -17.54 3.12 -6.90
C PRO A 97 -17.95 1.63 -6.97
N VAL A 98 -17.13 0.73 -6.43
CA VAL A 98 -17.41 -0.70 -6.38
C VAL A 98 -18.19 -1.03 -5.10
N SER A 99 -19.39 -1.61 -5.25
CA SER A 99 -20.14 -2.14 -4.11
C SER A 99 -19.40 -3.33 -3.50
N GLN A 100 -19.18 -3.29 -2.17
CA GLN A 100 -18.56 -4.38 -1.41
C GLN A 100 -19.50 -5.57 -1.22
#